data_AF-A0AAU6QXL6-F1
#
_entry.id   AF-A0AAU6QXL6-F1
#
_cell.length_a   1.000
_cell.length_b   1.000
_cell.length_c   1.000
_cell.angle_alpha   90.00
_cell.angle_beta   90.00
_cell.angle_gamma   90.00
#
_symmetry.space_group_name_H-M   'P 1'
#
loop_
_entity.id
_entity.type
_entity.pdbx_description
1 polymer ?
#
loop_
_entity_poly.entity_id
_entity_poly.type
_entity_poly.pdbx_seq_one_letter_code
_entity_poly.pdbx_strand_id
1 'polypeptide(L)'
;MSDPQEIVDLTYQVKKLAIGKISDINDINRETTFLALNALIEAARAGDAGKGFAVVANQVKHVSNRISEITGILNKELAGSLSKLTDLGDSMIERLRSHEGQRYADLALNMIDVIDRNLYERSCDVRWWATDSAIVDCVANPEVSVQRYASQRLSVILGSYTVYRDLWIVDAKGTVVANGRPETYGVVGKSVAEMASLKAAMKTQNGDDYIAADVEAMAMLRGARVATYATAIRANGDANGQVLGALLIFFDWGPQASSIVKGVRLTDEEWKRTRCMIVDSAFRVIATSDDKATLGEHLKIETDGKKSGFYQALDGRMVSFAVTPGYESYRGLGWYGVIVREKPEGRATTAR
;
A
#
# COMPACT_ATOMS: atom_id res chain seq x y z
N MET A 1 11.69 19.33 -3.07
CA MET A 1 10.59 20.10 -3.70
C MET A 1 9.83 20.77 -2.58
N SER A 2 9.52 22.05 -2.71
CA SER A 2 8.68 22.81 -1.78
C SER A 2 7.36 22.06 -1.56
N ASP A 3 6.90 22.00 -0.31
CA ASP A 3 5.62 21.38 0.04
C ASP A 3 4.51 22.20 -0.64
N PRO A 4 3.67 21.61 -1.51
CA PRO A 4 2.54 22.32 -2.13
C PRO A 4 1.63 22.99 -1.09
N GLN A 5 1.55 22.43 0.12
CA GLN A 5 0.84 23.03 1.24
C GLN A 5 1.44 24.39 1.65
N GLU A 6 2.78 24.50 1.62
CA GLU A 6 3.49 25.74 1.96
C GLU A 6 3.19 26.86 0.95
N ILE A 7 2.96 26.53 -0.32
CA ILE A 7 2.56 27.49 -1.36
C ILE A 7 1.14 28.02 -1.10
N VAL A 8 0.21 27.14 -0.70
CA VAL A 8 -1.16 27.53 -0.35
C VAL A 8 -1.16 28.39 0.91
N ASP A 9 -0.41 27.98 1.94
CA ASP A 9 -0.29 28.73 3.20
C ASP A 9 0.30 30.12 2.96
N LEU A 10 1.35 30.23 2.12
CA LEU A 10 1.95 31.51 1.75
C LEU A 10 0.96 32.39 0.97
N THR A 11 0.15 31.81 0.08
CA THR A 11 -0.90 32.54 -0.64
C THR A 11 -1.92 33.15 0.32
N TYR A 12 -2.30 32.40 1.35
CA TYR A 12 -3.21 32.90 2.39
C TYR A 12 -2.58 34.05 3.21
N GLN A 13 -1.29 33.94 3.53
CA GLN A 13 -0.55 35.01 4.22
C GLN A 13 -0.47 36.28 3.37
N VAL A 14 -0.14 36.16 2.08
CA VAL A 14 -0.09 37.29 1.15
C VAL A 14 -1.46 37.95 1.03
N LYS A 15 -2.54 37.16 0.94
CA LYS A 15 -3.92 37.68 0.92
C LYS A 15 -4.24 38.52 2.15
N LYS A 16 -3.93 38.00 3.34
CA LYS A 16 -4.16 38.71 4.61
C LYS A 16 -3.39 40.02 4.68
N LEU A 17 -2.10 40.01 4.32
CA LEU A 17 -1.25 41.19 4.35
C LEU A 17 -1.72 42.27 3.38
N ALA A 18 -2.04 41.88 2.14
CA ALA A 18 -2.44 42.82 1.11
C ALA A 18 -3.79 43.49 1.41
N ILE A 19 -4.78 42.73 1.89
CA ILE A 19 -6.07 43.29 2.34
C ILE A 19 -5.87 44.27 3.49
N GLY A 20 -5.02 43.93 4.47
CA GLY A 20 -4.69 44.82 5.58
C GLY A 20 -4.08 46.14 5.10
N LYS A 21 -3.08 46.08 4.23
CA LYS A 21 -2.39 47.28 3.72
C LYS A 21 -3.28 48.17 2.84
N ILE A 22 -4.20 47.57 2.08
CA ILE A 22 -5.22 48.29 1.33
C ILE A 22 -6.17 49.04 2.26
N SER A 23 -6.55 48.44 3.40
CA SER A 23 -7.34 49.12 4.43
C SER A 23 -6.59 50.33 4.99
N ASP A 24 -5.32 50.15 5.39
CA ASP A 24 -4.49 51.24 5.91
C ASP A 24 -4.42 52.44 4.94
N ILE A 25 -4.25 52.17 3.64
CA ILE A 25 -4.22 53.21 2.59
C ILE A 25 -5.56 53.95 2.50
N ASN A 26 -6.68 53.22 2.58
CA ASN A 26 -8.00 53.85 2.54
C ASN A 26 -8.25 54.75 3.75
N ASP A 27 -7.77 54.35 4.93
CA ASP A 27 -7.92 55.14 6.15
C ASP A 27 -7.09 56.43 6.09
N ILE A 28 -5.82 56.35 5.68
CA ILE A 28 -4.98 57.53 5.43
C ILE A 28 -5.60 58.46 4.38
N ASN A 29 -6.19 57.89 3.32
CA ASN A 29 -6.79 58.67 2.26
C ASN A 29 -8.06 59.39 2.71
N ARG A 30 -8.86 58.76 3.59
CA ARG A 30 -10.03 59.40 4.23
C ARG A 30 -9.60 60.56 5.12
N GLU A 31 -8.60 60.37 5.97
CA GLU A 31 -8.04 61.44 6.81
C GLU A 31 -7.55 62.62 5.96
N THR A 32 -6.82 62.32 4.88
CA THR A 32 -6.33 63.33 3.93
C THR A 32 -7.48 64.08 3.26
N THR A 33 -8.55 63.38 2.89
CA THR A 33 -9.76 63.98 2.32
C THR A 33 -10.46 64.90 3.31
N PHE A 34 -10.56 64.50 4.58
CA PHE A 34 -11.12 65.35 5.64
C PHE A 34 -10.25 66.58 5.89
N LEU A 35 -8.92 66.44 5.89
CA LEU A 35 -8.01 67.57 6.03
C LEU A 35 -8.18 68.57 4.88
N ALA A 36 -8.28 68.09 3.64
CA ALA A 36 -8.55 68.90 2.48
C ALA A 36 -9.93 69.60 2.55
N LEU A 37 -10.95 68.91 3.05
CA LEU A 37 -12.27 69.48 3.25
C LEU A 37 -12.24 70.60 4.31
N ASN A 38 -11.58 70.38 5.44
CA ASN A 38 -11.39 71.39 6.48
C ASN A 38 -10.65 72.61 5.94
N ALA A 39 -9.60 72.39 5.13
CA ALA A 39 -8.87 73.46 4.47
C ALA A 39 -9.74 74.25 3.47
N LEU A 40 -10.63 73.58 2.73
CA LEU A 40 -11.60 74.25 1.85
C LEU A 40 -12.60 75.11 2.63
N ILE A 41 -13.09 74.63 3.77
CA ILE A 41 -13.98 75.39 4.65
C ILE A 41 -13.29 76.64 5.17
N GLU A 42 -12.06 76.51 5.67
CA GLU A 42 -11.30 77.64 6.20
C GLU A 42 -10.90 78.64 5.10
N ALA A 43 -10.54 78.15 3.91
CA ALA A 43 -10.28 78.98 2.75
C ALA A 43 -11.52 79.79 2.32
N ALA A 44 -12.71 79.18 2.35
CA ALA A 44 -13.97 79.89 2.08
C ALA A 44 -14.27 80.95 3.16
N ARG A 45 -13.95 80.64 4.43
CA ARG A 45 -14.13 81.55 5.56
C ARG A 45 -13.20 82.78 5.50
N ALA A 46 -11.98 82.60 4.98
CA ALA A 46 -11.00 83.65 4.79
C ALA A 46 -11.25 84.55 3.55
N GLY A 47 -12.28 84.25 2.74
CA GLY A 47 -12.66 85.07 1.58
C GLY A 47 -11.54 85.20 0.54
N ASP A 48 -11.23 86.43 0.11
CA ASP A 48 -10.22 86.66 -0.93
C ASP A 48 -8.81 86.22 -0.53
N ALA A 49 -8.46 86.27 0.76
CA ALA A 49 -7.17 85.82 1.28
C ALA A 49 -7.01 84.29 1.23
N GLY A 50 -8.11 83.53 1.17
CA GLY A 50 -8.12 82.06 1.16
C GLY A 50 -8.00 81.42 -0.22
N LYS A 51 -8.06 82.20 -1.32
CA LYS A 51 -8.10 81.67 -2.69
C LYS A 51 -6.95 80.72 -3.03
N GLY A 52 -5.72 81.04 -2.62
CA GLY A 52 -4.54 80.18 -2.84
C GLY A 52 -4.64 78.84 -2.09
N PHE A 53 -5.12 78.88 -0.83
CA PHE A 53 -5.36 77.67 -0.02
C PHE A 53 -6.47 76.79 -0.60
N ALA A 54 -7.53 77.39 -1.16
CA ALA A 54 -8.61 76.65 -1.81
C ALA A 54 -8.12 75.84 -3.03
N VAL A 55 -7.18 76.39 -3.81
CA VAL A 55 -6.58 75.67 -4.95
C VAL A 55 -5.81 74.44 -4.48
N VAL A 56 -4.97 74.59 -3.45
CA VAL A 56 -4.20 73.48 -2.88
C VAL A 56 -5.13 72.42 -2.31
N ALA A 57 -6.14 72.81 -1.55
CA ALA A 57 -7.08 71.87 -0.94
C ALA A 57 -7.89 71.09 -1.99
N ASN A 58 -8.29 71.73 -3.10
CA ASN A 58 -8.91 71.05 -4.24
C ASN A 58 -7.97 70.05 -4.92
N GLN A 59 -6.67 70.38 -5.06
CA GLN A 59 -5.68 69.44 -5.60
C GLN A 59 -5.49 68.22 -4.68
N VAL A 60 -5.44 68.43 -3.36
CA VAL A 60 -5.36 67.32 -2.39
C VAL A 60 -6.60 66.42 -2.51
N LYS A 61 -7.80 66.99 -2.57
CA LYS A 61 -9.04 66.21 -2.78
C LYS A 61 -9.03 65.43 -4.09
N HIS A 62 -8.51 66.02 -5.17
CA HIS A 62 -8.37 65.34 -6.46
C HIS A 62 -7.39 64.17 -6.38
N VAL A 63 -6.24 64.35 -5.71
CA VAL A 63 -5.28 63.27 -5.45
C VAL A 63 -5.92 62.16 -4.62
N SER A 64 -6.67 62.50 -3.57
CA SER A 64 -7.37 61.52 -2.74
C SER A 64 -8.40 60.71 -3.53
N ASN A 65 -9.16 61.34 -4.43
CA ASN A 65 -10.09 60.61 -5.30
C ASN A 65 -9.36 59.60 -6.19
N ARG A 66 -8.22 59.98 -6.78
CA ARG A 66 -7.38 59.08 -7.58
C ARG A 66 -6.81 57.93 -6.76
N ILE A 67 -6.40 58.18 -5.52
CA ILE A 67 -5.94 57.12 -4.60
C ILE A 67 -7.08 56.12 -4.37
N SER A 68 -8.29 56.59 -4.05
CA SER A 68 -9.45 55.71 -3.84
C SER A 68 -9.79 54.85 -5.07
N GLU A 69 -9.71 55.43 -6.27
CA GLU A 69 -9.91 54.70 -7.52
C GLU A 69 -8.86 53.60 -7.71
N ILE A 70 -7.57 53.95 -7.59
CA ILE A 70 -6.45 52.99 -7.73
C ILE A 70 -6.54 51.89 -6.68
N THR A 71 -6.80 52.25 -5.42
CA THR A 71 -6.95 51.28 -4.32
C THR A 71 -8.16 50.37 -4.53
N GLY A 72 -9.25 50.88 -5.09
CA GLY A 72 -10.41 50.08 -5.47
C GLY A 72 -10.12 49.06 -6.57
N ILE A 73 -9.43 49.50 -7.64
CA ILE A 73 -8.99 48.61 -8.73
C ILE A 73 -8.03 47.55 -8.20
N LEU A 74 -7.01 47.97 -7.43
CA LEU A 74 -6.03 47.07 -6.82
C LEU A 74 -6.70 46.01 -5.95
N ASN A 75 -7.65 46.40 -5.10
CA ASN A 75 -8.37 45.45 -4.24
C ASN A 75 -9.14 44.41 -5.06
N LYS A 76 -9.81 44.84 -6.14
CA LYS A 76 -10.57 43.94 -7.02
C LYS A 76 -9.67 42.96 -7.76
N GLU A 77 -8.59 43.44 -8.38
CA GLU A 77 -7.65 42.61 -9.13
C GLU A 77 -6.89 41.64 -8.23
N LEU A 78 -6.45 42.10 -7.06
CA LEU A 78 -5.74 41.30 -6.08
C LEU A 78 -6.65 40.21 -5.49
N ALA A 79 -7.89 40.54 -5.10
CA ALA A 79 -8.84 39.55 -4.62
C ALA A 79 -9.12 38.46 -5.67
N GLY A 80 -9.32 38.85 -6.93
CA GLY A 80 -9.53 37.91 -8.03
C GLY A 80 -8.31 37.02 -8.30
N SER A 81 -7.10 37.59 -8.28
CA SER A 81 -5.86 36.84 -8.51
C SER A 81 -5.56 35.87 -7.38
N LEU A 82 -5.74 36.29 -6.12
CA LEU A 82 -5.52 35.44 -4.95
C LEU A 82 -6.54 34.29 -4.87
N SER A 83 -7.81 34.53 -5.22
CA SER A 83 -8.80 33.46 -5.32
C SER A 83 -8.37 32.39 -6.31
N LYS A 84 -7.96 32.80 -7.52
CA LYS A 84 -7.47 31.86 -8.54
C LYS A 84 -6.24 31.09 -8.07
N LEU A 85 -5.32 31.73 -7.33
CA LEU A 85 -4.15 31.05 -6.78
C LEU A 85 -4.52 30.01 -5.72
N THR A 86 -5.49 30.32 -4.84
CA THR A 86 -6.02 29.36 -3.88
C THR A 86 -6.67 28.17 -4.58
N ASP A 87 -7.55 28.42 -5.54
CA ASP A 87 -8.22 27.36 -6.31
C ASP A 87 -7.20 26.47 -7.05
N LEU A 88 -6.18 27.09 -7.65
CA LEU A 88 -5.10 26.36 -8.33
C LEU A 88 -4.30 25.52 -7.34
N GLY A 89 -3.96 26.08 -6.17
CA GLY A 89 -3.23 25.41 -5.11
C GLY A 89 -3.97 24.19 -4.56
N ASP A 90 -5.26 24.34 -4.27
CA ASP A 90 -6.12 23.25 -3.79
C ASP A 90 -6.23 22.12 -4.83
N SER A 91 -6.47 22.49 -6.10
CA SER A 91 -6.51 21.52 -7.20
C SER A 91 -5.17 20.79 -7.39
N MET A 92 -4.05 21.46 -7.12
CA MET A 92 -2.72 20.86 -7.23
C MET A 92 -2.48 19.86 -6.10
N ILE A 93 -2.84 20.20 -4.86
CA ILE A 93 -2.75 19.29 -3.71
C ILE A 93 -3.59 18.04 -3.96
N GLU A 94 -4.82 18.19 -4.46
CA GLU A 94 -5.69 17.06 -4.76
C GLU A 94 -5.09 16.16 -5.85
N ARG A 95 -4.58 16.74 -6.95
CA ARG A 95 -3.90 15.98 -8.01
C ARG A 95 -2.65 15.26 -7.52
N LEU A 96 -1.84 15.90 -6.68
CA LEU A 96 -0.64 15.28 -6.13
C LEU A 96 -1.00 14.11 -5.21
N ARG A 97 -1.99 14.28 -4.33
CA ARG A 97 -2.51 13.19 -3.48
C ARG A 97 -3.04 12.04 -4.32
N SER A 98 -3.81 12.32 -5.37
CA SER A 98 -4.32 11.30 -6.28
C SER A 98 -3.19 10.57 -7.00
N HIS A 99 -2.15 11.27 -7.45
CA HIS A 99 -1.01 10.67 -8.14
C HIS A 99 -0.16 9.82 -7.19
N GLU A 100 0.06 10.28 -5.96
CA GLU A 100 0.73 9.50 -4.92
C GLU A 100 -0.05 8.22 -4.58
N GLY A 101 -1.36 8.34 -4.36
CA GLY A 101 -2.23 7.20 -4.07
C GLY A 101 -2.25 6.19 -5.22
N GLN A 102 -2.35 6.65 -6.47
CA GLN A 102 -2.29 5.77 -7.63
C GLN A 102 -0.94 5.05 -7.72
N ARG A 103 0.17 5.77 -7.53
CA ARG A 103 1.50 5.17 -7.56
C ARG A 103 1.66 4.11 -6.47
N TYR A 104 1.14 4.32 -5.27
CA TYR A 104 1.16 3.30 -4.22
C TYR A 104 0.25 2.11 -4.53
N ALA A 105 -0.89 2.32 -5.19
CA ALA A 105 -1.72 1.21 -5.68
C ALA A 105 -0.98 0.38 -6.74
N ASP A 106 -0.24 1.03 -7.65
CA ASP A 106 0.60 0.35 -8.64
C ASP A 106 1.76 -0.42 -7.99
N LEU A 107 2.38 0.14 -6.95
CA LEU A 107 3.41 -0.56 -6.16
C LEU A 107 2.82 -1.75 -5.39
N ALA A 108 1.61 -1.61 -4.85
CA ALA A 108 0.88 -2.71 -4.21
C ALA A 108 0.58 -3.84 -5.20
N LEU A 109 0.17 -3.49 -6.42
CA LEU A 109 -0.05 -4.47 -7.50
C LEU A 109 1.25 -5.19 -7.87
N ASN A 110 2.36 -4.45 -8.01
CA ASN A 110 3.66 -5.06 -8.31
C ASN A 110 4.09 -6.04 -7.22
N MET A 111 3.86 -5.74 -5.93
CA MET A 111 4.16 -6.68 -4.85
C MET A 111 3.39 -7.99 -5.00
N ILE A 112 2.07 -7.91 -5.20
CA ILE A 112 1.23 -9.10 -5.22
C ILE A 112 1.41 -9.91 -6.52
N ASP A 113 1.69 -9.26 -7.65
CA ASP A 113 2.02 -9.93 -8.91
C ASP A 113 3.33 -10.73 -8.81
N VAL A 114 4.37 -10.18 -8.18
CA VAL A 114 5.63 -10.92 -7.95
C VAL A 114 5.42 -12.16 -7.07
N ILE A 115 4.54 -12.06 -6.06
CA ILE A 115 4.16 -13.20 -5.22
C ILE A 115 3.47 -14.28 -6.07
N ASP A 116 2.47 -13.91 -6.86
CA ASP A 116 1.73 -14.88 -7.68
C ASP A 116 2.62 -15.64 -8.65
N ARG A 117 3.55 -14.96 -9.30
CA ARG A 117 4.52 -15.59 -10.21
C ARG A 117 5.41 -16.58 -9.49
N ASN A 118 5.89 -16.22 -8.29
CA ASN A 118 6.72 -17.12 -7.49
C ASN A 118 5.94 -18.35 -6.99
N LEU A 119 4.68 -18.13 -6.62
CA LEU A 119 3.76 -19.14 -6.15
C LEU A 119 3.27 -20.09 -7.27
N TYR A 120 3.11 -19.59 -8.49
CA TYR A 120 2.75 -20.40 -9.67
C TYR A 120 3.70 -21.58 -9.86
N GLU A 121 5.02 -21.35 -9.78
CA GLU A 121 6.02 -22.42 -9.96
C GLU A 121 5.84 -23.56 -8.95
N ARG A 122 5.34 -23.27 -7.74
CA ARG A 122 5.11 -24.28 -6.70
C ARG A 122 3.95 -25.22 -7.06
N SER A 123 2.97 -24.72 -7.81
CA SER A 123 1.88 -25.54 -8.35
C SER A 123 2.38 -26.55 -9.40
N CYS A 124 3.42 -26.19 -10.16
CA CYS A 124 4.07 -27.09 -11.10
C CYS A 124 4.94 -28.11 -10.37
N ASP A 125 5.73 -27.66 -9.39
CA ASP A 125 6.61 -28.51 -8.59
C ASP A 125 5.83 -29.66 -7.92
N VAL A 126 4.71 -29.37 -7.23
CA VAL A 126 3.96 -30.41 -6.51
C VAL A 126 3.38 -31.47 -7.45
N ARG A 127 2.89 -31.07 -8.63
CA ARG A 127 2.31 -31.99 -9.62
C ARG A 127 3.37 -32.84 -10.29
N TRP A 128 4.50 -32.23 -10.64
CA TRP A 128 5.61 -32.95 -11.26
C TRP A 128 6.24 -33.95 -10.29
N TRP A 129 6.50 -33.55 -9.04
CA TRP A 129 7.10 -34.46 -8.08
C TRP A 129 6.16 -35.58 -7.64
N ALA A 130 4.84 -35.38 -7.68
CA ALA A 130 3.88 -36.44 -7.39
C ALA A 130 3.93 -37.62 -8.38
N THR A 131 4.61 -37.47 -9.53
CA THR A 131 4.82 -38.54 -10.53
C THR A 131 6.21 -39.19 -10.46
N ASP A 132 7.13 -38.71 -9.60
CA ASP A 132 8.45 -39.33 -9.43
C ASP A 132 8.27 -40.77 -8.91
N SER A 133 8.92 -41.74 -9.56
CA SER A 133 8.74 -43.15 -9.26
C SER A 133 9.07 -43.49 -7.80
N ALA A 134 10.06 -42.82 -7.19
CA ALA A 134 10.38 -43.07 -5.79
C ALA A 134 9.26 -42.59 -4.84
N ILE A 135 8.53 -41.54 -5.22
CA ILE A 135 7.39 -41.00 -4.46
C ILE A 135 6.17 -41.92 -4.63
N VAL A 136 5.91 -42.37 -5.86
CA VAL A 136 4.82 -43.31 -6.17
C VAL A 136 5.06 -44.66 -5.50
N ASP A 137 6.26 -45.22 -5.61
CA ASP A 137 6.63 -46.51 -5.03
C ASP A 137 6.53 -46.49 -3.49
N CYS A 138 6.84 -45.34 -2.86
CA CYS A 138 6.74 -45.16 -1.42
C CYS A 138 5.34 -45.40 -0.85
N VAL A 139 4.30 -45.02 -1.61
CA VAL A 139 2.90 -45.25 -1.21
C VAL A 139 2.33 -46.55 -1.76
N ALA A 140 2.86 -47.05 -2.88
CA ALA A 140 2.44 -48.32 -3.46
C ALA A 140 3.03 -49.54 -2.71
N ASN A 141 4.25 -49.41 -2.19
CA ASN A 141 4.96 -50.44 -1.43
C ASN A 141 5.41 -49.90 -0.06
N PRO A 142 4.74 -50.27 1.06
CA PRO A 142 5.01 -49.73 2.38
C PRO A 142 6.29 -50.30 3.06
N GLU A 143 7.23 -50.83 2.29
CA GLU A 143 8.52 -51.29 2.81
C GLU A 143 9.39 -50.12 3.31
N VAL A 144 10.04 -50.33 4.47
CA VAL A 144 10.90 -49.32 5.12
C VAL A 144 12.08 -48.92 4.23
N SER A 145 12.62 -49.85 3.44
CA SER A 145 13.68 -49.61 2.46
C SER A 145 13.24 -48.61 1.38
N VAL A 146 12.02 -48.77 0.85
CA VAL A 146 11.42 -47.90 -0.18
C VAL A 146 11.14 -46.51 0.39
N GLN A 147 10.54 -46.44 1.59
CA GLN A 147 10.31 -45.16 2.27
C GLN A 147 11.60 -44.40 2.54
N ARG A 148 12.68 -45.09 2.93
CA ARG A 148 13.99 -44.48 3.12
C ARG A 148 14.57 -43.94 1.81
N TYR A 149 14.43 -44.68 0.71
CA TYR A 149 14.87 -44.22 -0.61
C TYR A 149 14.08 -42.98 -1.07
N ALA A 150 12.76 -42.98 -0.87
CA ALA A 150 11.92 -41.81 -1.16
C ALA A 150 12.36 -40.57 -0.36
N SER A 151 12.62 -40.72 0.94
CA SER A 151 13.18 -39.62 1.76
C SER A 151 14.51 -39.10 1.20
N GLN A 152 15.42 -39.97 0.75
CA GLN A 152 16.69 -39.55 0.13
C GLN A 152 16.45 -38.76 -1.17
N ARG A 153 15.50 -39.19 -2.00
CA ARG A 153 15.12 -38.48 -3.24
C ARG A 153 14.54 -37.10 -2.93
N LEU A 154 13.67 -37.00 -1.94
CA LEU A 154 13.15 -35.71 -1.46
C LEU A 154 14.27 -34.80 -0.93
N SER A 155 15.28 -35.34 -0.23
CA SER A 155 16.44 -34.55 0.20
C SER A 155 17.24 -33.99 -0.97
N VAL A 156 17.40 -34.75 -2.08
CA VAL A 156 18.04 -34.25 -3.30
C VAL A 156 17.26 -33.08 -3.90
N ILE A 157 15.92 -33.21 -3.99
CA ILE A 157 15.05 -32.11 -4.45
C ILE A 157 15.26 -30.87 -3.58
N LEU A 158 15.23 -31.02 -2.25
CA LEU A 158 15.42 -29.92 -1.31
C LEU A 158 16.82 -29.30 -1.34
N GLY A 159 17.82 -30.02 -1.85
CA GLY A 159 19.17 -29.49 -2.08
C GLY A 159 19.23 -28.53 -3.28
N SER A 160 18.38 -28.75 -4.29
CA SER A 160 18.27 -27.86 -5.46
C SER A 160 17.23 -26.75 -5.27
N TYR A 161 16.13 -27.03 -4.56
CA TYR A 161 15.02 -26.12 -4.33
C TYR A 161 15.00 -25.65 -2.88
N THR A 162 15.85 -24.68 -2.56
CA THR A 162 16.10 -24.22 -1.19
C THR A 162 14.95 -23.42 -0.56
N VAL A 163 13.93 -23.05 -1.36
CA VAL A 163 12.77 -22.27 -0.93
C VAL A 163 11.73 -23.08 -0.15
N TYR A 164 11.91 -24.40 -0.02
CA TYR A 164 11.01 -25.27 0.71
C TYR A 164 11.55 -25.60 2.11
N ARG A 165 10.64 -25.66 3.08
CA ARG A 165 10.92 -26.16 4.43
C ARG A 165 11.05 -27.67 4.43
N ASP A 166 10.09 -28.37 3.85
CA ASP A 166 10.08 -29.81 3.74
C ASP A 166 9.09 -30.27 2.65
N LEU A 167 9.16 -31.55 2.29
CA LEU A 167 8.19 -32.24 1.45
C LEU A 167 7.75 -33.50 2.19
N TRP A 168 6.45 -33.80 2.24
CA TRP A 168 5.90 -34.97 2.91
C TRP A 168 5.15 -35.86 1.94
N ILE A 169 5.42 -37.16 2.02
CA ILE A 169 4.63 -38.21 1.38
C ILE A 169 3.67 -38.74 2.43
N VAL A 170 2.39 -38.71 2.11
CA VAL A 170 1.31 -39.11 3.01
C VAL A 170 0.54 -40.26 2.38
N ASP A 171 0.31 -41.33 3.13
CA ASP A 171 -0.47 -42.48 2.67
C ASP A 171 -1.98 -42.18 2.60
N ALA A 172 -2.75 -43.12 2.04
CA ALA A 172 -4.21 -43.01 1.96
C ALA A 172 -4.93 -42.87 3.31
N LYS A 173 -4.28 -43.20 4.43
CA LYS A 173 -4.83 -43.07 5.80
C LYS A 173 -4.50 -41.71 6.41
N GLY A 174 -3.71 -40.89 5.73
CA GLY A 174 -3.26 -39.59 6.25
C GLY A 174 -2.06 -39.69 7.18
N THR A 175 -1.24 -40.75 7.09
CA THR A 175 0.01 -40.89 7.85
C THR A 175 1.19 -40.44 7.00
N VAL A 176 2.10 -39.63 7.57
CA VAL A 176 3.35 -39.28 6.88
C VAL A 176 4.26 -40.50 6.83
N VAL A 177 4.57 -41.00 5.63
CA VAL A 177 5.41 -42.20 5.43
C VAL A 177 6.85 -41.87 5.08
N ALA A 178 7.11 -40.68 4.52
CA ALA A 178 8.44 -40.18 4.22
C ALA A 178 8.45 -38.65 4.21
N ASN A 179 9.61 -38.06 4.49
CA ASN A 179 9.83 -36.62 4.33
C ASN A 179 11.23 -36.29 3.83
N GLY A 180 11.42 -35.08 3.32
CA GLY A 180 12.68 -34.65 2.71
C GLY A 180 13.79 -34.26 3.69
N ARG A 181 13.45 -33.93 4.93
CA ARG A 181 14.44 -33.61 5.99
C ARG A 181 14.17 -34.39 7.28
N PRO A 182 14.30 -35.73 7.28
CA PRO A 182 13.98 -36.58 8.43
C PRO A 182 14.87 -36.28 9.65
N GLU A 183 16.11 -35.84 9.44
CA GLU A 183 17.02 -35.44 10.53
C GLU A 183 16.62 -34.11 11.19
N THR A 184 15.88 -33.26 10.46
CA THR A 184 15.42 -31.95 10.98
C THR A 184 14.01 -32.04 11.56
N TYR A 185 13.12 -32.77 10.89
CA TYR A 185 11.70 -32.89 11.22
C TYR A 185 11.31 -34.36 11.41
N GLY A 186 11.11 -34.76 12.67
CA GLY A 186 10.60 -36.08 13.02
C GLY A 186 9.09 -36.17 12.82
N VAL A 187 8.64 -36.25 11.56
CA VAL A 187 7.22 -36.26 11.18
C VAL A 187 6.72 -37.61 10.69
N VAL A 188 7.62 -38.49 10.25
CA VAL A 188 7.26 -39.86 9.81
C VAL A 188 6.50 -40.59 10.93
N GLY A 189 5.40 -41.25 10.56
CA GLY A 189 4.49 -41.94 11.47
C GLY A 189 3.44 -41.05 12.12
N LYS A 190 3.50 -39.72 11.97
CA LYS A 190 2.47 -38.81 12.49
C LYS A 190 1.27 -38.78 11.55
N SER A 191 0.08 -38.66 12.13
CA SER A 191 -1.15 -38.45 11.37
C SER A 191 -1.33 -36.96 11.07
N VAL A 192 -1.67 -36.70 9.81
CA VAL A 192 -2.03 -35.40 9.24
C VAL A 192 -3.38 -35.45 8.52
N ALA A 193 -4.17 -36.50 8.78
CA ALA A 193 -5.47 -36.77 8.15
C ALA A 193 -6.44 -35.59 8.24
N GLU A 194 -6.33 -34.77 9.28
CA GLU A 194 -7.20 -33.61 9.51
C GLU A 194 -6.82 -32.36 8.72
N MET A 195 -5.66 -32.33 8.05
CA MET A 195 -5.25 -31.18 7.25
C MET A 195 -6.20 -30.96 6.07
N ALA A 196 -6.74 -29.74 5.95
CA ALA A 196 -7.66 -29.38 4.87
C ALA A 196 -7.03 -29.55 3.49
N SER A 197 -5.75 -29.17 3.35
CA SER A 197 -4.98 -29.32 2.11
C SER A 197 -4.84 -30.79 1.68
N LEU A 198 -4.61 -31.71 2.62
CA LEU A 198 -4.58 -33.15 2.36
C LEU A 198 -5.96 -33.67 1.91
N LYS A 199 -7.01 -33.38 2.69
CA LYS A 199 -8.37 -33.83 2.37
C LYS A 199 -8.83 -33.35 1.00
N ALA A 200 -8.43 -32.14 0.60
CA ALA A 200 -8.71 -31.60 -0.71
C ALA A 200 -7.82 -32.22 -1.81
N ALA A 201 -6.53 -32.45 -1.53
CA ALA A 201 -5.60 -33.06 -2.47
C ALA A 201 -6.02 -34.48 -2.84
N MET A 202 -6.51 -35.27 -1.88
CA MET A 202 -7.03 -36.62 -2.13
C MET A 202 -8.29 -36.65 -3.02
N LYS A 203 -8.93 -35.49 -3.24
CA LYS A 203 -10.15 -35.33 -4.05
C LYS A 203 -9.89 -34.71 -5.42
N THR A 204 -8.62 -34.45 -5.78
CA THR A 204 -8.30 -33.94 -7.12
C THR A 204 -8.78 -34.92 -8.19
N GLN A 205 -9.15 -34.41 -9.37
CA GLN A 205 -9.73 -35.23 -10.43
C GLN A 205 -8.65 -35.98 -11.21
N ASN A 206 -7.55 -35.30 -11.53
CA ASN A 206 -6.42 -35.86 -12.26
C ASN A 206 -5.07 -35.32 -11.75
N GLY A 207 -3.97 -35.63 -12.43
CA GLY A 207 -2.61 -35.20 -12.09
C GLY A 207 -2.29 -33.73 -12.39
N ASP A 208 -3.13 -33.05 -13.18
CA ASP A 208 -2.99 -31.61 -13.47
C ASP A 208 -3.57 -30.74 -12.36
N ASP A 209 -4.38 -31.31 -11.48
CA ASP A 209 -4.99 -30.63 -10.35
C ASP A 209 -4.03 -30.52 -9.16
N TYR A 210 -4.23 -29.48 -8.35
CA TYR A 210 -3.48 -29.25 -7.11
C TYR A 210 -4.31 -28.38 -6.16
N ILE A 211 -3.88 -28.33 -4.91
CA ILE A 211 -4.42 -27.47 -3.87
C ILE A 211 -3.32 -26.52 -3.42
N ALA A 212 -3.63 -25.23 -3.37
CA ALA A 212 -2.83 -24.21 -2.69
C ALA A 212 -3.59 -23.75 -1.44
N ALA A 213 -2.96 -23.85 -0.28
CA ALA A 213 -3.52 -23.40 0.99
C ALA A 213 -2.98 -22.01 1.36
N ASP A 214 -3.72 -21.31 2.23
CA ASP A 214 -3.28 -20.05 2.81
C ASP A 214 -2.03 -20.23 3.70
N VAL A 215 -1.39 -19.12 4.07
CA VAL A 215 -0.21 -19.10 4.91
C VAL A 215 -0.59 -19.41 6.36
N GLU A 216 0.02 -20.45 6.91
CA GLU A 216 -0.21 -20.89 8.27
C GLU A 216 1.10 -21.21 9.00
N ALA A 217 1.09 -21.09 10.32
CA ALA A 217 2.20 -21.52 11.16
C ALA A 217 2.11 -23.02 11.39
N MET A 218 3.09 -23.79 10.89
CA MET A 218 3.08 -25.24 10.98
C MET A 218 3.91 -25.74 12.16
N ALA A 219 3.23 -26.19 13.23
CA ALA A 219 3.88 -26.69 14.44
C ALA A 219 4.90 -27.83 14.18
N MET A 220 4.56 -28.76 13.29
CA MET A 220 5.44 -29.86 12.89
C MET A 220 6.69 -29.43 12.11
N LEU A 221 6.70 -28.20 11.59
CA LEU A 221 7.85 -27.55 10.96
C LEU A 221 8.45 -26.46 11.88
N ARG A 222 8.41 -26.69 13.20
CA ARG A 222 8.93 -25.79 14.25
C ARG A 222 8.26 -24.40 14.25
N GLY A 223 6.98 -24.35 13.90
CA GLY A 223 6.21 -23.10 13.85
C GLY A 223 6.52 -22.20 12.64
N ALA A 224 7.23 -22.72 11.64
CA ALA A 224 7.49 -21.98 10.40
C ALA A 224 6.17 -21.59 9.72
N ARG A 225 6.11 -20.36 9.20
CA ARG A 225 5.01 -19.91 8.35
C ARG A 225 5.22 -20.48 6.94
N VAL A 226 4.24 -21.23 6.44
CA VAL A 226 4.35 -21.93 5.17
C VAL A 226 3.10 -21.73 4.33
N ALA A 227 3.29 -21.63 3.01
CA ALA A 227 2.22 -21.85 2.05
C ALA A 227 2.29 -23.31 1.62
N THR A 228 1.21 -24.06 1.83
CA THR A 228 1.18 -25.50 1.56
C THR A 228 0.59 -25.76 0.19
N TYR A 229 1.32 -26.51 -0.64
CA TYR A 229 0.80 -27.05 -1.89
C TYR A 229 0.64 -28.55 -1.75
N ALA A 230 -0.44 -29.10 -2.29
CA ALA A 230 -0.72 -30.52 -2.16
C ALA A 230 -1.39 -31.07 -3.42
N THR A 231 -1.06 -32.31 -3.79
CA THR A 231 -1.79 -33.06 -4.81
C THR A 231 -1.78 -34.55 -4.51
N ALA A 232 -2.69 -35.29 -5.13
CA ALA A 232 -2.76 -36.74 -5.04
C ALA A 232 -1.56 -37.39 -5.72
N ILE A 233 -0.97 -38.38 -5.06
CA ILE A 233 -0.05 -39.33 -5.68
C ILE A 233 -0.90 -40.46 -6.27
N ARG A 234 -0.71 -40.75 -7.55
CA ARG A 234 -1.52 -41.71 -8.31
C ARG A 234 -0.70 -42.91 -8.75
N ALA A 235 -1.38 -44.04 -8.89
CA ALA A 235 -0.76 -45.30 -9.30
C ALA A 235 0.02 -45.13 -10.62
N ASN A 236 1.24 -45.69 -10.64
CA ASN A 236 2.18 -45.61 -11.77
C ASN A 236 2.60 -44.18 -12.19
N GLY A 237 2.29 -43.16 -11.38
CA GLY A 237 2.47 -41.75 -11.79
C GLY A 237 1.51 -41.32 -12.90
N ASP A 238 0.48 -42.11 -13.20
CA ASP A 238 -0.52 -41.79 -14.23
C ASP A 238 -1.42 -40.65 -13.75
N ALA A 239 -1.59 -39.62 -14.58
CA ALA A 239 -2.46 -38.49 -14.31
C ALA A 239 -3.90 -38.91 -14.01
N ASN A 240 -4.39 -40.01 -14.58
CA ASN A 240 -5.74 -40.54 -14.32
C ASN A 240 -5.72 -41.82 -13.46
N GLY A 241 -4.57 -42.17 -12.88
CA GLY A 241 -4.43 -43.33 -12.02
C GLY A 241 -5.24 -43.22 -10.72
N GLN A 242 -5.45 -44.37 -10.08
CA GLN A 242 -6.06 -44.44 -8.75
C GLN A 242 -5.20 -43.66 -7.74
N VAL A 243 -5.85 -42.88 -6.89
CA VAL A 243 -5.19 -42.16 -5.79
C VAL A 243 -4.67 -43.16 -4.75
N LEU A 244 -3.38 -43.08 -4.45
CA LEU A 244 -2.68 -43.92 -3.47
C LEU A 244 -2.33 -43.17 -2.17
N GLY A 245 -2.19 -41.86 -2.25
CA GLY A 245 -1.77 -40.97 -1.17
C GLY A 245 -1.68 -39.54 -1.67
N ALA A 246 -0.92 -38.69 -0.98
CA ALA A 246 -0.71 -37.31 -1.39
C ALA A 246 0.73 -36.85 -1.14
N LEU A 247 1.20 -35.95 -2.00
CA LEU A 247 2.42 -35.19 -1.80
C LEU A 247 2.05 -33.82 -1.28
N LEU A 248 2.64 -33.42 -0.16
CA LEU A 248 2.53 -32.07 0.40
C LEU A 248 3.90 -31.41 0.34
N ILE A 249 3.96 -30.18 -0.17
CA ILE A 249 5.19 -29.38 -0.21
C ILE A 249 4.97 -28.07 0.54
N PHE A 250 5.94 -27.70 1.36
CA PHE A 250 5.82 -26.59 2.31
C PHE A 250 6.76 -25.45 1.92
N PHE A 251 6.23 -24.47 1.20
CA PHE A 251 6.99 -23.29 0.77
C PHE A 251 7.30 -22.38 1.95
N ASP A 252 8.57 -21.99 2.10
CA ASP A 252 9.04 -21.13 3.20
C ASP A 252 8.62 -19.67 2.96
N TRP A 253 7.45 -19.31 3.48
CA TRP A 253 6.81 -18.02 3.19
C TRP A 253 7.63 -16.83 3.72
N GLY A 254 8.17 -16.93 4.93
CA GLY A 254 8.74 -15.80 5.66
C GLY A 254 9.84 -15.03 4.89
N PRO A 255 10.93 -15.69 4.48
CA PRO A 255 12.03 -15.01 3.77
C PRO A 255 11.60 -14.37 2.45
N GLN A 256 10.77 -15.07 1.68
CA GLN A 256 10.34 -14.63 0.34
C GLN A 256 9.41 -13.43 0.44
N ALA A 257 8.39 -13.53 1.29
CA ALA A 257 7.47 -12.44 1.52
C ALA A 257 8.17 -11.21 2.12
N SER A 258 9.11 -11.40 3.05
CA SER A 258 9.93 -10.31 3.60
C SER A 258 10.77 -9.63 2.54
N SER A 259 11.36 -10.37 1.59
CA SER A 259 12.15 -9.78 0.51
C SER A 259 11.30 -8.90 -0.40
N ILE A 260 10.05 -9.30 -0.67
CA ILE A 260 9.14 -8.56 -1.54
C ILE A 260 8.62 -7.28 -0.87
N VAL A 261 8.10 -7.39 0.36
CA VAL A 261 7.54 -6.22 1.07
C VAL A 261 8.61 -5.20 1.44
N LYS A 262 9.86 -5.62 1.70
CA LYS A 262 11.01 -4.73 1.95
C LYS A 262 11.70 -4.26 0.66
N GLY A 263 11.42 -4.91 -0.48
CA GLY A 263 11.99 -4.61 -1.79
C GLY A 263 11.21 -3.58 -2.61
N VAL A 264 10.12 -3.03 -2.08
CA VAL A 264 9.33 -1.99 -2.75
C VAL A 264 10.19 -0.76 -2.99
N ARG A 265 10.09 -0.19 -4.20
CA ARG A 265 10.88 0.98 -4.61
C ARG A 265 10.34 2.27 -4.00
N LEU A 266 10.63 2.45 -2.72
CA LEU A 266 10.39 3.66 -1.96
C LEU A 266 11.73 4.36 -1.68
N THR A 267 11.68 5.69 -1.63
CA THR A 267 12.79 6.52 -1.15
C THR A 267 12.93 6.41 0.37
N ASP A 268 14.09 6.79 0.92
CA ASP A 268 14.34 6.74 2.37
C ASP A 268 13.33 7.58 3.18
N GLU A 269 12.89 8.71 2.64
CA GLU A 269 11.87 9.55 3.29
C GLU A 269 10.48 8.91 3.26
N GLU A 270 10.15 8.19 2.19
CA GLU A 270 8.88 7.46 2.10
C GLU A 270 8.85 6.30 3.08
N TRP A 271 9.95 5.54 3.19
CA TRP A 271 10.08 4.43 4.12
C TRP A 271 9.81 4.82 5.58
N LYS A 272 10.18 6.04 5.99
CA LYS A 272 9.91 6.54 7.35
C LYS A 272 8.43 6.59 7.70
N ARG A 273 7.54 6.67 6.70
CA ARG A 273 6.10 6.86 6.89
C ARG A 273 5.26 5.82 6.17
N THR A 274 5.87 4.84 5.52
CA THR A 274 5.17 3.89 4.65
C THR A 274 5.42 2.48 5.12
N ARG A 275 4.34 1.71 5.24
CA ARG A 275 4.35 0.29 5.53
C ARG A 275 3.79 -0.47 4.34
N CYS A 276 4.52 -1.47 3.88
CA CYS A 276 4.11 -2.38 2.82
C CYS A 276 3.72 -3.72 3.44
N MET A 277 2.59 -4.28 3.04
CA MET A 277 2.04 -5.51 3.60
C MET A 277 1.45 -6.39 2.50
N ILE A 278 1.37 -7.68 2.80
CA ILE A 278 0.52 -8.62 2.08
C ILE A 278 -0.49 -9.16 3.09
N VAL A 279 -1.76 -9.16 2.70
CA VAL A 279 -2.85 -9.70 3.51
C VAL A 279 -3.58 -10.81 2.74
N ASP A 280 -4.12 -11.78 3.47
CA ASP A 280 -4.95 -12.82 2.88
C ASP A 280 -6.36 -12.30 2.50
N SER A 281 -7.21 -13.20 2.00
CA SER A 281 -8.58 -12.87 1.57
C SER A 281 -9.50 -12.43 2.73
N ALA A 282 -9.12 -12.71 3.98
CA ALA A 282 -9.80 -12.24 5.19
C ALA A 282 -9.14 -10.97 5.76
N PHE A 283 -8.21 -10.36 5.02
CA PHE A 283 -7.42 -9.19 5.43
C PHE A 283 -6.51 -9.44 6.64
N ARG A 284 -6.12 -10.69 6.89
CA ARG A 284 -5.11 -11.02 7.90
C ARG A 284 -3.72 -10.77 7.33
N VAL A 285 -2.87 -10.08 8.07
CA VAL A 285 -1.49 -9.76 7.67
C VAL A 285 -0.64 -11.03 7.63
N ILE A 286 -0.24 -11.41 6.42
CA ILE A 286 0.66 -12.53 6.18
C ILE A 286 2.09 -12.07 5.88
N ALA A 287 2.32 -10.82 5.49
CA ALA A 287 3.65 -10.22 5.39
C ALA A 287 3.64 -8.71 5.71
N THR A 288 4.74 -8.18 6.24
CA THR A 288 4.90 -6.76 6.57
C THR A 288 6.36 -6.31 6.39
N SER A 289 6.57 -5.06 5.97
CA SER A 289 7.87 -4.44 5.81
C SER A 289 8.48 -3.95 7.11
N ASP A 290 7.66 -3.70 8.14
CA ASP A 290 8.14 -3.31 9.46
C ASP A 290 7.99 -4.44 10.48
N ASP A 291 8.83 -4.41 11.51
CA ASP A 291 8.81 -5.39 12.59
C ASP A 291 7.75 -5.03 13.66
N LYS A 292 6.95 -3.98 13.43
CA LYS A 292 5.98 -3.41 14.37
C LYS A 292 4.56 -3.95 14.19
N ALA A 293 4.20 -4.46 13.01
CA ALA A 293 2.92 -5.13 12.81
C ALA A 293 3.00 -6.60 13.25
N THR A 294 2.01 -7.04 14.03
CA THR A 294 1.95 -8.42 14.49
C THR A 294 1.39 -9.28 13.35
N LEU A 295 2.27 -9.93 12.59
CA LEU A 295 1.89 -10.95 11.60
C LEU A 295 0.77 -11.84 12.16
N GLY A 296 -0.39 -11.87 11.49
CA GLY A 296 -1.62 -12.52 11.96
C GLY A 296 -2.74 -11.56 12.41
N GLU A 297 -2.48 -10.26 12.53
CA GLU A 297 -3.52 -9.26 12.77
C GLU A 297 -4.45 -9.08 11.57
N HIS A 298 -5.72 -8.76 11.82
CA HIS A 298 -6.67 -8.44 10.76
C HIS A 298 -6.75 -6.92 10.56
N LEU A 299 -6.59 -6.48 9.32
CA LEU A 299 -6.74 -5.08 8.95
C LEU A 299 -8.16 -4.82 8.47
N LYS A 300 -8.68 -3.64 8.82
CA LYS A 300 -9.89 -3.12 8.19
C LYS A 300 -9.50 -2.38 6.91
N ILE A 301 -9.72 -3.00 5.76
CA ILE A 301 -9.43 -2.44 4.44
C ILE A 301 -10.76 -2.23 3.70
N GLU A 302 -10.96 -1.02 3.19
CA GLU A 302 -12.16 -0.62 2.46
C GLU A 302 -11.84 -0.66 0.96
N THR A 303 -12.29 -1.72 0.28
CA THR A 303 -11.99 -1.93 -1.15
C THR A 303 -13.09 -1.41 -2.07
N ASP A 304 -14.31 -1.19 -1.56
CA ASP A 304 -15.51 -0.85 -2.33
C ASP A 304 -15.75 -1.76 -3.55
N GLY A 305 -15.36 -3.04 -3.45
CA GLY A 305 -15.44 -4.00 -4.54
C GLY A 305 -14.44 -3.77 -5.68
N LYS A 306 -13.52 -2.81 -5.55
CA LYS A 306 -12.48 -2.56 -6.55
C LYS A 306 -11.36 -3.59 -6.41
N LYS A 307 -10.75 -3.94 -7.55
CA LYS A 307 -9.57 -4.82 -7.60
C LYS A 307 -8.30 -4.09 -7.17
N SER A 308 -8.21 -2.80 -7.42
CA SER A 308 -7.13 -1.94 -6.94
C SER A 308 -7.64 -0.53 -6.72
N GLY A 309 -6.95 0.23 -5.88
CA GLY A 309 -7.29 1.61 -5.62
C GLY A 309 -6.60 2.15 -4.39
N PHE A 310 -7.01 3.35 -4.00
CA PHE A 310 -6.55 4.00 -2.78
C PHE A 310 -7.68 4.83 -2.17
N TYR A 311 -7.57 5.10 -0.88
CA TYR A 311 -8.45 5.99 -0.14
C TYR A 311 -7.70 6.65 1.02
N GLN A 312 -8.28 7.73 1.55
CA GLN A 312 -7.82 8.35 2.77
C GLN A 312 -8.70 7.89 3.93
N ALA A 313 -8.10 7.24 4.92
CA ALA A 313 -8.79 6.82 6.14
C ALA A 313 -9.13 8.03 7.03
N LEU A 314 -10.06 7.85 7.96
CA LEU A 314 -10.53 8.90 8.87
C LEU A 314 -9.42 9.50 9.75
N ASP A 315 -8.39 8.72 10.05
CA ASP A 315 -7.20 9.16 10.80
C ASP A 315 -6.17 9.90 9.92
N GLY A 316 -6.49 10.10 8.64
CA GLY A 316 -5.67 10.82 7.67
C GLY A 316 -4.62 9.96 6.96
N ARG A 317 -4.51 8.66 7.28
CA ARG A 317 -3.62 7.73 6.58
C ARG A 317 -4.10 7.49 5.16
N MET A 318 -3.16 7.32 4.23
CA MET A 318 -3.46 6.89 2.87
C MET A 318 -3.29 5.37 2.80
N VAL A 319 -4.33 4.67 2.37
CA VAL A 319 -4.31 3.22 2.17
C VAL A 319 -4.43 2.98 0.68
N SER A 320 -3.50 2.23 0.11
CA SER A 320 -3.53 1.79 -1.28
C SER A 320 -3.47 0.27 -1.33
N PHE A 321 -4.21 -0.34 -2.24
CA PHE A 321 -4.36 -1.79 -2.29
C PHE A 321 -4.48 -2.29 -3.73
N ALA A 322 -4.13 -3.56 -3.91
CA ALA A 322 -4.38 -4.31 -5.13
C ALA A 322 -4.56 -5.79 -4.80
N VAL A 323 -5.60 -6.41 -5.35
CA VAL A 323 -5.83 -7.86 -5.28
C VAL A 323 -4.94 -8.60 -6.26
N THR A 324 -4.55 -9.82 -5.91
CA THR A 324 -3.90 -10.78 -6.80
C THR A 324 -4.58 -10.83 -8.18
N PRO A 325 -3.84 -10.59 -9.28
CA PRO A 325 -4.36 -10.80 -10.63
C PRO A 325 -4.37 -12.29 -11.02
N GLY A 326 -3.62 -13.13 -10.31
CA GLY A 326 -3.26 -14.49 -10.75
C GLY A 326 -2.17 -14.46 -11.82
N TYR A 327 -1.62 -15.62 -12.12
CA TYR A 327 -0.58 -15.82 -13.13
C TYR A 327 -0.74 -17.18 -13.81
N GLU A 328 -0.83 -17.19 -15.15
CA GLU A 328 -1.06 -18.41 -15.95
C GLU A 328 -2.26 -19.23 -15.43
N SER A 329 -2.04 -20.48 -15.01
CA SER A 329 -3.09 -21.34 -14.43
C SER A 329 -3.26 -21.18 -12.91
N TYR A 330 -2.41 -20.39 -12.25
CA TYR A 330 -2.54 -20.06 -10.84
C TYR A 330 -3.42 -18.83 -10.67
N ARG A 331 -4.65 -19.01 -10.19
CA ARG A 331 -5.64 -17.92 -10.07
C ARG A 331 -5.37 -16.95 -8.91
N GLY A 332 -4.41 -17.25 -8.03
CA GLY A 332 -4.24 -16.54 -6.76
C GLY A 332 -5.21 -17.00 -5.68
N LEU A 333 -4.91 -16.62 -4.44
CA LEU A 333 -5.70 -16.97 -3.24
C LEU A 333 -6.62 -15.82 -2.77
N GLY A 334 -6.88 -14.83 -3.63
CA GLY A 334 -7.63 -13.63 -3.26
C GLY A 334 -6.88 -12.70 -2.29
N TRP A 335 -5.55 -12.82 -2.22
CA TRP A 335 -4.69 -11.99 -1.39
C TRP A 335 -4.56 -10.57 -1.94
N TYR A 336 -4.17 -9.63 -1.07
CA TYR A 336 -3.96 -8.23 -1.43
C TYR A 336 -2.55 -7.78 -1.08
N GLY A 337 -1.92 -7.05 -2.00
CA GLY A 337 -0.85 -6.12 -1.68
C GLY A 337 -1.46 -4.85 -1.08
N VAL A 338 -0.90 -4.36 0.01
CA VAL A 338 -1.40 -3.18 0.74
C VAL A 338 -0.25 -2.28 1.11
N ILE A 339 -0.37 -0.99 0.82
CA ILE A 339 0.55 0.05 1.24
C ILE A 339 -0.20 1.06 2.09
N VAL A 340 0.26 1.26 3.32
CA VAL A 340 -0.28 2.27 4.25
C VAL A 340 0.77 3.33 4.45
N ARG A 341 0.43 4.58 4.15
CA ARG A 341 1.25 5.75 4.42
C ARG A 341 0.64 6.59 5.53
N GLU A 342 1.43 6.83 6.57
CA GLU A 342 1.08 7.69 7.68
C GLU A 342 1.01 9.16 7.24
N LYS A 343 0.10 9.91 7.88
CA LYS A 343 0.02 11.36 7.68
C LYS A 343 1.36 12.01 8.07
N PRO A 344 1.82 13.06 7.37
CA PRO A 344 2.94 13.86 7.85
C PRO A 344 2.70 14.29 9.31
N GLU A 345 3.66 14.02 10.20
CA GLU A 345 3.67 14.69 11.50
C GLU A 345 3.60 16.19 11.23
N GLY A 346 2.53 16.83 11.69
CA GLY A 346 2.38 18.27 11.52
C GLY A 346 3.60 18.94 12.13
N ARG A 347 4.30 19.79 11.36
CA ARG A 347 5.26 20.72 11.96
C ARG A 347 4.51 21.41 13.08
N ALA A 348 4.96 21.23 14.32
CA ALA A 348 4.46 21.99 15.44
C ALA A 348 4.52 23.46 15.00
N THR A 349 3.35 24.08 14.81
CA THR A 349 3.25 25.52 14.70
C THR A 349 3.83 26.07 15.99
N THR A 350 5.11 26.41 15.98
CA THR A 350 5.72 27.30 16.95
C THR A 350 5.04 28.63 16.74
N ALA A 351 3.90 28.81 17.41
CA ALA A 351 3.40 30.12 17.76
C ALA A 351 4.46 30.75 18.66
N ARG A 352 5.18 31.73 18.13
CA ARG A 352 5.88 32.75 18.90
C ARG A 352 5.55 34.11 18.32
#